data_AF-M0NFW9-F1
#
_entry.id   AF-M0NFW9-F1
#
_cell.length_a   1.000
_cell.length_b   1.000
_cell.length_c   1.000
_cell.angle_alpha   90.00
_cell.angle_beta   90.00
_cell.angle_gamma   90.00
#
_symmetry.space_group_name_H-M   'P 1'
#
loop_
_entity.id
_entity.type
_entity.pdbx_description
1 polymer ?
#
loop_
_entity_poly.entity_id
_entity_poly.type
_entity_poly.pdbx_seq_one_letter_code
_entity_poly.pdbx_strand_id
1 'polypeptide(L)'
;MTAAPKRTLRREVLEPAAEHDDPYHRAATLLWKIESVHVFEDANKRTAWAVTENYLRENGIAPPPGDELVERVVRRAGMFDVDELADWFETGDIDASRLPEH
;
A
#
# COMPACT_ATOMS: atom_id res chain seq x y z
N MET A 1 -9.10 19.39 -16.72
CA MET A 1 -8.00 20.01 -15.93
C MET A 1 -7.41 18.93 -15.05
N THR A 2 -6.24 18.42 -15.38
CA THR A 2 -5.52 17.46 -14.52
C THR A 2 -5.13 18.19 -13.24
N ALA A 3 -5.62 17.75 -12.08
CA ALA A 3 -5.18 18.32 -10.82
C ALA A 3 -3.66 18.15 -10.70
N ALA A 4 -2.95 19.17 -10.20
CA ALA A 4 -1.52 19.06 -9.98
C ALA A 4 -1.23 17.82 -9.09
N PRO A 5 -0.22 16.98 -9.41
CA PRO A 5 0.02 15.71 -8.72
C PRO A 5 0.06 15.82 -7.19
N LYS A 6 0.59 16.94 -6.68
CA LYS A 6 0.63 17.26 -5.25
C LYS A 6 -0.76 17.35 -4.59
N ARG A 7 -1.76 17.90 -5.30
CA ARG A 7 -3.12 18.04 -4.77
C ARG A 7 -3.82 16.69 -4.71
N THR A 8 -3.66 15.87 -5.75
CA THR A 8 -4.20 14.50 -5.79
C THR A 8 -3.56 13.64 -4.71
N LEU A 9 -2.23 13.63 -4.61
CA LEU A 9 -1.52 12.89 -3.56
C LEU A 9 -2.00 13.29 -2.16
N ARG A 10 -2.09 14.59 -1.89
CA ARG A 10 -2.55 15.06 -0.58
C ARG A 10 -3.97 14.59 -0.26
N ARG A 11 -4.93 14.89 -1.15
CA ARG A 11 -6.36 14.68 -0.88
C ARG A 11 -6.79 13.23 -0.96
N GLU A 12 -6.24 12.48 -1.90
CA GLU A 12 -6.72 11.12 -2.19
C GLU A 12 -5.89 10.05 -1.49
N VAL A 13 -4.67 10.37 -1.03
CA VAL A 13 -3.77 9.41 -0.38
C VAL A 13 -3.47 9.80 1.06
N LEU A 14 -2.86 10.98 1.28
CA LEU A 14 -2.32 11.34 2.59
C LEU A 14 -3.40 11.66 3.61
N GLU A 15 -4.44 12.39 3.21
CA GLU A 15 -5.57 12.73 4.10
C GLU A 15 -6.31 11.45 4.55
N PRO A 16 -6.74 10.53 3.66
CA PRO A 16 -7.32 9.26 4.07
C PRO A 16 -6.40 8.42 4.96
N ALA A 17 -5.11 8.33 4.64
CA ALA A 17 -4.15 7.57 5.45
C ALA A 17 -4.02 8.18 6.87
N ALA A 18 -4.12 9.50 7.00
CA ALA A 18 -4.06 10.20 8.27
C ALA A 18 -5.30 9.99 9.16
N GLU A 19 -6.43 9.56 8.59
CA GLU A 19 -7.66 9.25 9.35
C GLU A 19 -7.54 7.96 10.17
N HIS A 20 -6.60 7.08 9.84
CA HIS A 20 -6.31 5.87 10.61
C HIS A 20 -5.38 6.17 11.79
N ASP A 21 -5.77 5.72 12.97
CA ASP A 21 -5.00 5.84 14.22
C ASP A 21 -3.95 4.73 14.37
N ASP A 22 -4.21 3.55 13.81
CA ASP A 22 -3.28 2.44 13.84
C ASP A 22 -2.32 2.45 12.63
N PRO A 23 -1.07 2.01 12.81
CA PRO A 23 -0.07 2.06 11.76
C PRO A 23 -0.34 1.06 10.62
N TYR A 24 -1.07 -0.04 10.86
CA TYR A 24 -1.30 -1.06 9.84
C TYR A 24 -2.29 -0.58 8.78
N HIS A 25 -3.43 -0.01 9.18
CA HIS A 25 -4.40 0.57 8.24
C HIS A 25 -3.84 1.82 7.56
N ARG A 26 -3.02 2.61 8.25
CA ARG A 26 -2.31 3.73 7.61
C ARG A 26 -1.37 3.22 6.51
N ALA A 27 -0.57 2.20 6.78
CA ALA A 27 0.31 1.57 5.79
C ALA A 27 -0.49 0.97 4.61
N ALA A 28 -1.57 0.23 4.90
CA ALA A 28 -2.46 -0.36 3.89
C ALA A 28 -3.10 0.69 3.00
N THR A 29 -3.56 1.80 3.58
CA THR A 29 -4.13 2.92 2.85
C THR A 29 -3.10 3.57 1.93
N LEU A 30 -1.85 3.75 2.38
CA LEU A 30 -0.78 4.28 1.54
C LEU A 30 -0.52 3.38 0.32
N LEU A 31 -0.38 2.06 0.53
CA LEU A 31 -0.18 1.09 -0.55
C LEU A 31 -1.34 1.15 -1.55
N TRP A 32 -2.57 0.97 -1.06
CA TRP A 32 -3.75 0.84 -1.90
C TRP A 32 -4.10 2.14 -2.64
N LYS A 33 -4.03 3.29 -1.97
CA LYS A 33 -4.40 4.58 -2.57
C LYS A 33 -3.38 5.06 -3.60
N ILE A 34 -2.08 4.94 -3.35
CA ILE A 34 -1.06 5.39 -4.32
C ILE A 34 -1.22 4.63 -5.65
N GLU A 35 -1.48 3.32 -5.57
CA GLU A 35 -1.73 2.51 -6.76
C GLU A 35 -3.05 2.84 -7.44
N SER A 36 -4.16 2.87 -6.70
CA SER A 36 -5.50 3.04 -7.27
C SER A 36 -5.73 4.40 -7.92
N VAL A 37 -5.10 5.46 -7.41
CA VAL A 37 -5.30 6.82 -7.94
C VAL A 37 -4.28 7.20 -9.02
N HIS A 38 -3.30 6.33 -9.31
CA HIS A 38 -2.28 6.53 -10.34
C HIS A 38 -1.63 7.94 -10.26
N VAL A 39 -1.09 8.30 -9.09
CA VAL A 39 -0.54 9.65 -8.81
C VAL A 39 0.52 10.07 -9.84
N PHE A 40 1.34 9.11 -10.28
CA PHE A 40 2.48 9.31 -11.17
C PHE A 40 2.21 8.73 -12.56
N GLU A 41 2.93 9.24 -13.57
CA GLU A 41 2.87 8.71 -14.94
C GLU A 41 3.33 7.25 -15.02
N ASP A 42 4.31 6.87 -14.19
CA ASP A 42 4.83 5.50 -14.07
C ASP A 42 5.31 5.23 -12.64
N ALA A 43 5.70 3.99 -12.35
CA ALA A 43 6.28 3.51 -11.11
C ALA A 43 5.38 3.61 -9.86
N ASN A 44 4.07 3.84 -10.01
CA ASN A 44 3.11 3.94 -8.89
C ASN A 44 3.24 2.79 -7.88
N LYS A 45 3.31 1.54 -8.34
CA LYS A 45 3.46 0.34 -7.49
C LYS A 45 4.77 0.34 -6.71
N ARG A 46 5.87 0.70 -7.37
CA ARG A 46 7.19 0.76 -6.75
C ARG A 46 7.23 1.87 -5.70
N THR A 47 6.62 3.02 -6.00
CA THR A 47 6.49 4.12 -5.04
C THR A 47 5.57 3.76 -3.89
N ALA A 48 4.43 3.11 -4.14
CA ALA A 48 3.49 2.67 -3.13
C ALA A 48 4.18 1.74 -2.13
N TRP A 49 4.90 0.72 -2.62
CA TRP A 49 5.65 -0.18 -1.76
C TRP A 49 6.76 0.54 -0.99
N ALA A 50 7.59 1.34 -1.65
CA ALA A 50 8.69 2.04 -0.99
C ALA A 50 8.21 2.98 0.13
N VAL A 51 7.11 3.70 -0.10
CA VAL A 51 6.50 4.57 0.93
C VAL A 51 5.94 3.74 2.08
N THR A 52 5.24 2.64 1.78
CA THR A 52 4.64 1.76 2.78
C THR A 52 5.69 1.07 3.63
N GLU A 53 6.71 0.50 3.01
CA GLU A 53 7.84 -0.15 3.68
C GLU A 53 8.60 0.82 4.59
N ASN A 54 8.87 2.04 4.11
CA ASN A 54 9.52 3.07 4.91
C ASN A 54 8.64 3.49 6.10
N TYR A 55 7.34 3.68 5.87
CA TYR A 55 6.39 4.02 6.94
C TYR A 55 6.34 2.92 8.03
N LEU A 56 6.25 1.64 7.65
CA LEU A 56 6.29 0.53 8.60
C LEU A 56 7.57 0.55 9.43
N ARG A 57 8.74 0.70 8.77
CA ARG A 57 10.04 0.76 9.45
C ARG A 57 10.16 1.94 10.41
N GLU A 58 9.67 3.12 10.02
CA GLU A 58 9.66 4.32 10.88
C GLU A 58 8.78 4.15 12.13
N ASN A 59 7.76 3.29 12.06
CA ASN A 59 6.91 2.94 13.20
C ASN A 59 7.42 1.71 13.98
N GLY A 60 8.63 1.22 13.68
CA GLY A 60 9.23 0.07 14.36
C GLY A 60 8.60 -1.28 13.98
N ILE A 61 7.84 -1.33 12.89
CA ILE A 61 7.17 -2.54 12.40
C ILE A 61 8.06 -3.18 11.32
N ALA A 62 8.28 -4.48 11.45
CA ALA A 62 8.96 -5.24 10.41
C ALA A 62 8.02 -5.41 9.20
N PRO A 63 8.44 -5.01 7.99
CA PRO A 63 7.67 -5.31 6.78
C PRO A 63 7.45 -6.82 6.61
N PRO A 64 6.38 -7.26 5.92
CA PRO A 64 6.16 -8.66 5.62
C PRO A 64 7.38 -9.33 4.98
N PRO A 65 7.74 -10.55 5.41
CA PRO A 65 8.86 -11.28 4.86
C PRO A 65 8.52 -11.89 3.49
N GLY A 66 9.56 -12.16 2.70
CA GLY A 66 9.43 -12.88 1.43
C GLY A 66 9.24 -11.94 0.25
N ASP A 67 10.36 -11.52 -0.36
CA ASP A 67 10.38 -10.57 -1.46
C ASP A 67 9.46 -10.95 -2.64
N GLU A 68 9.35 -12.24 -2.95
CA GLU A 68 8.48 -12.74 -4.02
C GLU A 68 6.98 -12.63 -3.67
N LEU A 69 6.59 -12.95 -2.43
CA LEU A 69 5.21 -12.79 -1.98
C LEU A 69 4.83 -11.31 -1.95
N VAL A 70 5.70 -10.47 -1.36
CA VAL A 70 5.54 -9.02 -1.33
C VAL A 70 5.35 -8.47 -2.75
N GLU A 71 6.21 -8.87 -3.69
CA GLU A 71 6.08 -8.43 -5.07
C GLU A 71 4.74 -8.85 -5.69
N ARG A 72 4.29 -10.08 -5.46
CA ARG A 72 2.99 -10.57 -5.98
C ARG A 72 1.82 -9.78 -5.38
N VAL A 73 1.83 -9.53 -4.07
CA VAL A 73 0.80 -8.74 -3.38
C VAL A 73 0.80 -7.32 -3.91
N VAL A 74 1.93 -6.63 -3.92
CA VAL A 74 2.05 -5.24 -4.43
C VAL A 74 1.61 -5.15 -5.88
N ARG A 75 2.00 -6.09 -6.75
CA ARG A 75 1.56 -6.08 -8.16
C ARG A 75 0.04 -6.15 -8.32
N ARG A 76 -0.65 -6.70 -7.33
CA ARG A 76 -2.08 -7.01 -7.31
C ARG A 76 -2.79 -6.39 -6.10
N ALA A 77 -2.28 -5.30 -5.52
CA ALA A 77 -2.80 -4.75 -4.28
C ALA A 77 -4.31 -4.42 -4.37
N GLY A 78 -4.78 -3.99 -5.55
CA GLY A 78 -6.20 -3.75 -5.80
C GLY A 78 -7.10 -4.99 -5.83
N MET A 79 -6.57 -6.21 -5.68
CA MET A 79 -7.35 -7.42 -5.43
C MET A 79 -7.74 -7.56 -3.96
N PHE A 80 -7.14 -6.79 -3.07
CA PHE A 80 -7.40 -6.76 -1.65
C PHE A 80 -8.01 -5.42 -1.26
N ASP A 81 -8.82 -5.40 -0.21
CA ASP A 81 -9.21 -4.15 0.43
C ASP A 81 -8.15 -3.69 1.45
N VAL A 82 -8.39 -2.53 2.07
CA VAL A 82 -7.45 -1.93 3.01
C VAL A 82 -7.32 -2.77 4.28
N ASP A 83 -8.40 -3.41 4.72
CA ASP A 83 -8.43 -4.18 5.96
C ASP A 83 -7.61 -5.48 5.78
N GLU A 84 -7.80 -6.16 4.64
CA GLU A 84 -7.00 -7.34 4.26
C GLU A 84 -5.49 -7.04 4.17
N LEU A 85 -5.12 -5.87 3.65
CA LEU A 85 -3.72 -5.44 3.59
C LEU A 85 -3.17 -5.03 4.96
N ALA A 86 -4.01 -4.46 5.84
CA ALA A 86 -3.63 -4.12 7.20
C ALA A 86 -3.35 -5.39 8.02
N ASP A 87 -4.26 -6.37 7.95
CA ASP A 87 -4.09 -7.70 8.56
C ASP A 87 -2.81 -8.37 8.08
N TRP A 88 -2.49 -8.26 6.79
CA TRP A 88 -1.24 -8.77 6.25
C TRP A 88 -0.01 -8.08 6.85
N PHE A 89 -0.06 -6.77 7.07
CA PHE A 89 1.05 -6.06 7.73
C PHE A 89 1.17 -6.38 9.22
N GLU A 90 0.06 -6.68 9.89
CA GLU A 90 0.07 -7.05 11.31
C GLU A 90 0.56 -8.49 11.53
N THR A 91 0.08 -9.42 10.70
CA THR A 91 0.25 -10.87 10.94
C THR A 91 1.29 -11.51 10.02
N GLY A 92 1.57 -10.92 8.86
CA GLY A 92 2.34 -11.53 7.78
C GLY A 92 1.55 -12.51 6.92
N ASP A 93 0.30 -12.82 7.28
CA ASP A 93 -0.55 -13.77 6.56
C ASP A 93 -1.44 -13.04 5.54
N ILE A 94 -1.52 -13.59 4.33
CA ILE A 94 -2.43 -13.12 3.29
C ILE A 94 -2.96 -14.30 2.48
N ASP A 95 -4.19 -14.18 1.97
CA ASP A 95 -4.78 -15.20 1.10
C ASP A 95 -4.10 -15.24 -0.28
N ALA A 96 -2.96 -15.93 -0.33
CA ALA A 96 -2.16 -16.10 -1.54
C ALA A 96 -2.87 -16.92 -2.63
N SER A 97 -3.99 -17.61 -2.32
CA SER A 97 -4.76 -18.36 -3.33
C SER A 97 -5.40 -17.44 -4.37
N ARG A 98 -5.62 -16.17 -4.03
CA ARG A 98 -6.13 -15.12 -4.93
C ARG A 98 -5.06 -14.53 -5.85
N LEU A 99 -3.78 -14.82 -5.59
CA LEU A 99 -2.65 -14.35 -6.39
C LEU A 99 -2.34 -15.39 -7.48
N PRO A 100 -2.64 -15.13 -8.76
CA PRO A 100 -2.27 -16.07 -9.82
C PRO A 100 -0.76 -16.31 -9.86
N GLU A 101 -0.34 -17.50 -10.31
CA GLU A 101 1.07 -17.93 -10.32
C GLU A 101 1.92 -17.25 -11.41
N HIS A 102 1.33 -16.41 -12.29
CA HIS A 102 2.00 -15.83 -13.46
C HIS A 102 1.60 -14.36 -13.71
#